data_AF-A0A6A6BP09-F1
#
_entry.id   AF-A0A6A6BP09-F1
#
_cell.length_a   1.000
_cell.length_b   1.000
_cell.length_c   1.000
_cell.angle_alpha   90.00
_cell.angle_beta   90.00
_cell.angle_gamma   90.00
#
_symmetry.space_group_name_H-M   'P 1'
#
loop_
_entity.id
_entity.type
_entity.pdbx_description
1 polymer ?
#
loop_
_entity_poly.entity_id
_entity_poly.type
_entity_poly.pdbx_seq_one_letter_code
_entity_poly.pdbx_strand_id
1 'polypeptide(L)'
;MGRAAGLTSRLRASALPRSAARLLRLPDEILIIIIEHCDIDAFLQLRLTCRAFRNLIATYESTIVQAVARTTFPECRRLLRPPPTNINSSTLSLPVIRVIPKSPYTIKWLTGLIPKHLASIVVDRHRYCGTPLPMLDGIPSEDEVGDDIRRHVAHGFRILEALSLIAKDVEETPDSKIESKLPKKCVPRILIRNPPKKRDLMHRRTPPPAWPNRMFRKTKRALWSWRRPQETAEKQRKALLQRRQDLTTALQCHYIYNKLTPEGARDFDAMWTILRMAFQHRRYFTLGTETLDWCKPDRRDVFFGDSWVNWFVFEAGASFWWKHYWLLKIRHADRKAPSGWQEINRAFYARPRDQMVIERAGAAEVYATMHHRMKGVDRIRLPSSEEYEGMIRSLQRDPPEDRLKYVCASMTLY
;
A
#
# COMPACT_ATOMS: atom_id res chain seq x y z
N MET A 1 21.05 -54.51 4.90
CA MET A 1 22.07 -53.49 5.27
C MET A 1 22.40 -52.66 4.04
N GLY A 2 21.70 -51.55 3.82
CA GLY A 2 21.90 -50.66 2.66
C GLY A 2 22.43 -49.32 3.13
N ARG A 3 23.66 -48.97 2.73
CA ARG A 3 24.32 -47.70 3.05
C ARG A 3 23.59 -46.54 2.36
N ALA A 4 23.01 -45.63 3.15
CA ALA A 4 22.47 -44.37 2.69
C ALA A 4 23.63 -43.40 2.36
N ALA A 5 23.79 -43.10 1.07
CA ALA A 5 24.73 -42.09 0.60
C ALA A 5 24.22 -40.68 0.94
N GLY A 6 24.90 -40.02 1.87
CA GLY A 6 24.66 -38.63 2.24
C GLY A 6 25.07 -37.67 1.11
N LEU A 7 24.09 -37.24 0.31
CA LEU A 7 24.19 -36.09 -0.58
C LEU A 7 24.23 -34.80 0.24
N THR A 8 25.43 -34.45 0.72
CA THR A 8 25.73 -33.09 1.17
C THR A 8 25.86 -32.22 -0.07
N SER A 9 24.78 -31.52 -0.43
CA SER A 9 24.80 -30.49 -1.45
C SER A 9 25.71 -29.34 -0.98
N ARG A 10 26.98 -29.40 -1.39
CA ARG A 10 27.90 -28.26 -1.36
C ARG A 10 27.30 -27.17 -2.24
N LEU A 11 26.57 -26.23 -1.61
CA LEU A 11 26.28 -24.93 -2.19
C LEU A 11 27.63 -24.31 -2.60
N ARG A 12 27.94 -24.39 -3.89
CA ARG A 12 29.05 -23.65 -4.49
C ARG A 12 28.79 -22.18 -4.17
N ALA A 13 29.60 -21.60 -3.29
CA ALA A 13 29.69 -20.17 -3.13
C ALA A 13 30.05 -19.60 -4.50
N SER A 14 29.05 -19.10 -5.21
CA SER A 14 29.26 -18.34 -6.43
C SER A 14 30.17 -17.18 -6.04
N ALA A 15 31.37 -17.15 -6.61
CA ALA A 15 32.30 -16.05 -6.41
C ALA A 15 31.55 -14.76 -6.74
N LEU A 16 31.37 -13.90 -5.73
CA LEU A 16 30.81 -12.59 -5.92
C LEU A 16 31.59 -11.90 -7.05
N PRO A 17 30.92 -11.22 -7.99
CA PRO A 17 31.60 -10.51 -9.06
C PRO A 17 32.69 -9.61 -8.46
N ARG A 18 33.91 -9.66 -9.04
CA ARG A 18 35.13 -9.01 -8.51
C ARG A 18 34.94 -7.50 -8.22
N SER A 19 33.95 -6.85 -8.83
CA SER A 19 33.56 -5.46 -8.58
C SER A 19 33.01 -5.21 -7.18
N ALA A 20 32.21 -6.11 -6.62
CA ALA A 20 31.66 -5.97 -5.26
C ALA A 20 32.77 -6.00 -4.19
N ALA A 21 33.85 -6.72 -4.46
CA ALA A 21 35.02 -6.80 -3.57
C ALA A 21 35.83 -5.50 -3.53
N ARG A 22 35.64 -4.56 -4.47
CA ARG A 22 36.39 -3.28 -4.50
C ARG A 22 35.76 -2.23 -3.60
N LEU A 23 34.44 -2.12 -3.57
CA LEU A 23 33.75 -1.16 -2.71
C LEU A 23 34.00 -1.46 -1.22
N LEU A 24 33.98 -2.74 -0.84
CA LEU A 24 34.19 -3.16 0.56
C LEU A 24 35.62 -2.94 1.08
N ARG A 25 36.57 -2.50 0.23
CA ARG A 25 37.93 -2.13 0.65
C ARG A 25 38.04 -0.64 1.02
N LEU A 26 37.01 0.15 0.73
CA LEU A 26 37.00 1.55 1.10
C LEU A 26 36.84 1.69 2.62
N PRO A 27 37.42 2.74 3.23
CA PRO A 27 37.16 3.08 4.63
C PRO A 27 35.67 3.30 4.90
N ASP A 28 35.23 3.00 6.12
CA ASP A 28 33.83 3.10 6.54
C ASP A 28 33.27 4.52 6.33
N GLU A 29 34.09 5.56 6.53
CA GLU A 29 33.72 6.97 6.34
C GLU A 29 33.34 7.25 4.88
N ILE A 30 34.10 6.70 3.94
CA ILE A 30 33.83 6.85 2.50
C ILE A 30 32.56 6.08 2.13
N LEU A 31 32.37 4.89 2.70
CA LEU A 31 31.15 4.11 2.49
C LEU A 31 29.92 4.85 3.04
N ILE A 32 30.01 5.47 4.21
CA ILE A 32 28.93 6.28 4.78
C ILE A 32 28.57 7.41 3.82
N ILE A 33 29.54 8.19 3.34
CA ILE A 33 29.29 9.29 2.39
C ILE A 33 28.59 8.78 1.13
N ILE A 34 29.02 7.64 0.57
CA ILE A 34 28.37 7.04 -0.61
C ILE A 34 26.92 6.67 -0.29
N ILE A 35 26.66 6.07 0.88
CA ILE A 35 25.32 5.65 1.30
C ILE A 35 24.41 6.86 1.54
N GLU A 36 24.93 7.95 2.10
CA GLU A 36 24.16 9.18 2.35
C GLU A 36 23.58 9.82 1.08
N HIS A 37 24.24 9.59 -0.07
CA HIS A 37 23.78 10.04 -1.39
C HIS A 37 22.86 9.05 -2.10
N CYS A 38 22.54 7.91 -1.49
CA CYS A 38 21.55 6.99 -2.02
C CYS A 38 20.13 7.50 -1.75
N ASP A 39 19.22 7.28 -2.70
CA ASP A 39 17.79 7.37 -2.40
C ASP A 39 17.33 6.14 -1.58
N ILE A 40 16.11 6.21 -1.05
CA ILE A 40 15.57 5.17 -0.17
C ILE A 40 15.58 3.78 -0.82
N ASP A 41 15.30 3.67 -2.12
CA ASP A 41 15.24 2.39 -2.82
C ASP A 41 16.65 1.80 -2.99
N ALA A 42 17.61 2.63 -3.44
CA ALA A 42 19.01 2.24 -3.55
C ALA A 42 19.59 1.85 -2.18
N PHE A 43 19.27 2.61 -1.13
CA PHE A 43 19.67 2.32 0.24
C PHE A 43 19.14 0.97 0.73
N LEU A 44 17.84 0.71 0.54
CA LEU A 44 17.23 -0.56 0.96
C LEU A 44 17.77 -1.75 0.16
N GLN A 45 18.03 -1.58 -1.13
CA GLN A 45 18.67 -2.61 -1.95
C GLN A 45 20.12 -2.86 -1.51
N LEU A 46 20.91 -1.80 -1.29
CA LEU A 46 22.30 -1.88 -0.84
C LEU A 46 22.43 -2.67 0.46
N ARG A 47 21.51 -2.46 1.41
CA ARG A 47 21.44 -3.22 2.67
C ARG A 47 21.26 -4.73 2.47
N LEU A 48 20.65 -5.16 1.36
CA LEU A 48 20.42 -6.57 1.03
C LEU A 48 21.58 -7.20 0.25
N THR A 49 22.57 -6.42 -0.21
CA THR A 49 23.67 -6.93 -1.05
C THR A 49 24.70 -7.74 -0.27
N CYS A 50 25.15 -7.28 0.91
CA CYS A 50 26.17 -7.97 1.70
C CYS A 50 26.06 -7.68 3.21
N ARG A 51 26.69 -8.54 4.04
CA ARG A 51 26.68 -8.41 5.50
C ARG A 51 27.44 -7.17 6.00
N ALA A 52 28.50 -6.76 5.30
CA ALA A 52 29.31 -5.60 5.68
C ALA A 52 28.48 -4.31 5.60
N PHE A 53 27.81 -4.03 4.47
CA PHE A 53 26.89 -2.90 4.35
C PHE A 53 25.77 -2.95 5.38
N ARG A 54 25.17 -4.12 5.61
CA ARG A 54 24.13 -4.27 6.62
C ARG A 54 24.62 -3.92 8.03
N ASN A 55 25.84 -4.33 8.39
CA ASN A 55 26.43 -4.04 9.69
C ASN A 55 26.80 -2.56 9.81
N LEU A 56 27.43 -1.97 8.78
CA LEU A 56 27.74 -0.54 8.73
C LEU A 56 26.48 0.32 8.90
N ILE A 57 25.43 0.01 8.13
CA ILE A 57 24.12 0.68 8.22
C ILE A 57 23.51 0.51 9.61
N ALA A 58 23.66 -0.65 10.25
CA ALA A 58 23.14 -0.87 11.60
C ALA A 58 23.92 -0.07 12.67
N THR A 59 25.24 0.04 12.52
CA THR A 59 26.09 0.83 13.43
C THR A 59 25.78 2.32 13.34
N TYR A 60 25.58 2.85 12.14
CA TYR A 60 25.35 4.28 11.87
C TYR A 60 23.91 4.59 11.46
N GLU A 61 22.94 3.79 11.92
CA GLU A 61 21.55 3.83 11.45
C GLU A 61 20.95 5.23 11.53
N SER A 62 21.09 5.90 12.68
CA SER A 62 20.47 7.21 12.90
C SER A 62 20.98 8.30 11.97
N THR A 63 22.27 8.32 11.65
CA THR A 63 22.89 9.33 10.78
C THR A 63 22.54 9.05 9.33
N ILE A 64 22.79 7.82 8.88
CA ILE A 64 22.57 7.41 7.49
C ILE A 64 21.10 7.58 7.10
N VAL A 65 20.17 7.13 7.95
CA VAL A 65 18.74 7.21 7.66
C VAL A 65 18.27 8.65 7.47
N GLN A 66 18.78 9.59 8.28
CA GLN A 66 18.44 11.02 8.13
C GLN A 66 18.98 11.60 6.81
N ALA A 67 20.22 11.26 6.46
CA ALA A 67 20.83 11.73 5.22
C ALA A 67 20.08 11.17 3.99
N VAL A 68 19.84 9.85 3.95
CA VAL A 68 19.04 9.20 2.89
C VAL A 68 17.64 9.81 2.79
N ALA A 69 17.00 10.14 3.91
CA ALA A 69 15.70 10.82 3.91
C ALA A 69 15.76 12.22 3.28
N ARG A 70 16.80 13.01 3.59
CA ARG A 70 17.00 14.35 2.99
C ARG A 70 17.31 14.27 1.50
N THR A 71 18.11 13.28 1.09
CA THR A 71 18.42 12.99 -0.31
C THR A 71 17.17 12.56 -1.07
N THR A 72 16.34 11.72 -0.46
CA THR A 72 15.10 11.19 -1.08
C THR A 72 13.97 12.21 -1.11
N PHE A 73 13.87 13.09 -0.11
CA PHE A 73 12.78 14.06 0.05
C PHE A 73 13.35 15.47 0.18
N PRO A 74 13.97 16.01 -0.89
CA PRO A 74 14.38 17.40 -0.89
C PRO A 74 13.15 18.27 -0.62
N GLU A 75 13.35 19.34 0.16
CA GLU A 75 12.33 20.36 0.45
C GLU A 75 11.14 19.93 1.34
N CYS A 76 10.97 18.64 1.64
CA CYS A 76 9.86 18.14 2.47
C CYS A 76 10.12 18.31 3.98
N ARG A 77 10.33 19.54 4.45
CA ARG A 77 10.77 19.85 5.83
C ARG A 77 9.85 19.26 6.89
N ARG A 78 8.53 19.30 6.67
CA ARG A 78 7.54 18.73 7.60
C ARG A 78 7.62 17.21 7.71
N LEU A 79 7.77 16.54 6.57
CA LEU A 79 7.86 15.09 6.49
C LEU A 79 9.07 14.56 7.29
N LEU A 80 10.17 15.32 7.24
CA LEU A 80 11.44 15.01 7.90
C LEU A 80 11.48 15.42 9.39
N ARG A 81 10.40 15.97 9.95
CA ARG A 81 10.35 16.27 11.39
C ARG A 81 10.60 14.98 12.20
N PRO A 82 11.38 15.06 13.29
CA PRO A 82 11.57 13.92 14.17
C PRO A 82 10.19 13.43 14.64
N PRO A 83 9.96 12.10 14.73
CA PRO A 83 8.74 11.61 15.34
C PRO A 83 8.68 12.15 16.78
N PRO A 84 7.49 12.51 17.27
CA PRO A 84 7.34 13.01 18.63
C PRO A 84 7.91 11.94 19.56
N THR A 85 8.99 12.28 20.26
CA THR A 85 9.53 11.41 21.29
C THR A 85 8.45 11.32 22.35
N ASN A 86 7.91 10.12 22.62
CA ASN A 86 6.85 9.85 23.61
C ASN A 86 7.32 10.10 25.06
N ILE A 87 8.06 11.19 25.31
CA ILE A 87 8.58 11.61 26.61
C ILE A 87 7.44 12.17 27.46
N ASN A 88 6.28 12.47 26.86
CA ASN A 88 5.09 12.96 27.58
C ASN A 88 4.26 11.85 28.22
N SER A 89 4.76 10.62 28.32
CA SER A 89 4.20 9.65 29.28
C SER A 89 4.57 10.11 30.69
N SER A 90 3.75 11.03 31.19
CA SER A 90 3.71 11.65 32.51
C SER A 90 3.46 10.65 33.65
N THR A 91 4.06 9.46 33.60
CA THR A 91 4.12 8.54 34.73
C THR A 91 5.28 8.97 35.62
N LEU A 92 4.95 9.92 36.48
CA LEU A 92 5.41 10.05 37.86
C LEU A 92 6.74 9.36 38.18
N SER A 93 7.80 10.18 38.20
CA SER A 93 8.75 10.26 39.31
C SER A 93 9.17 8.92 39.93
N LEU A 94 9.92 8.13 39.19
CA LEU A 94 10.86 7.17 39.76
C LEU A 94 12.29 7.56 39.35
N PRO A 95 13.28 7.42 40.25
CA PRO A 95 14.65 7.83 40.00
C PRO A 95 15.23 7.05 38.82
N VAL A 96 15.46 7.80 37.74
CA VAL A 96 15.72 7.33 36.39
C VAL A 96 17.16 6.81 36.29
N ILE A 97 17.29 5.48 36.12
CA ILE A 97 18.47 4.90 35.47
C ILE A 97 18.60 5.60 34.12
N ARG A 98 19.72 6.28 33.87
CA ARG A 98 20.02 7.03 32.63
C ARG A 98 20.09 6.07 31.43
N VAL A 99 18.95 5.60 30.95
CA VAL A 99 18.84 4.89 29.69
C VAL A 99 19.02 5.94 28.60
N ILE A 100 20.15 5.91 27.91
CA ILE A 100 20.42 6.76 26.75
C ILE A 100 19.26 6.55 25.76
N PRO A 101 18.45 7.59 25.46
CA PRO A 101 17.31 7.42 24.58
C PRO A 101 17.83 6.99 23.20
N LYS A 102 17.35 5.83 22.74
CA LYS A 102 17.65 5.38 21.38
C LYS A 102 17.17 6.45 20.40
N SER A 103 18.00 6.75 19.40
CA SER A 103 17.65 7.72 18.37
C SER A 103 16.29 7.40 17.74
N PRO A 104 15.42 8.40 17.51
CA PRO A 104 14.12 8.18 16.89
C PRO A 104 14.22 7.80 15.40
N TYR A 105 15.37 8.05 14.77
CA TYR A 105 15.61 7.80 13.35
C TYR A 105 16.02 6.34 13.14
N THR A 106 15.09 5.56 12.60
CA THR A 106 15.26 4.13 12.32
C THR A 106 14.92 3.83 10.86
N ILE A 107 15.34 2.69 10.34
CA ILE A 107 14.94 2.21 9.01
C ILE A 107 13.40 2.10 8.92
N LYS A 108 12.73 1.76 10.03
CA LYS A 108 11.27 1.76 10.11
C LYS A 108 10.67 3.16 9.95
N TRP A 109 11.30 4.18 10.54
CA TRP A 109 10.91 5.57 10.30
C TRP A 109 11.10 5.95 8.83
N LEU A 110 12.25 5.61 8.25
CA LEU A 110 12.59 5.91 6.84
C LEU A 110 11.58 5.33 5.86
N THR A 111 11.35 4.01 5.94
CA THR A 111 10.33 3.31 5.13
C THR A 111 8.93 3.85 5.37
N GLY A 112 8.65 4.33 6.59
CA GLY A 112 7.40 4.99 6.95
C GLY A 112 7.18 6.37 6.32
N LEU A 113 8.21 6.99 5.73
CA LEU A 113 8.11 8.28 5.02
C LEU A 113 7.45 8.14 3.64
N ILE A 114 7.63 7.01 2.94
CA ILE A 114 7.01 6.76 1.62
C ILE A 114 5.49 6.97 1.66
N PRO A 115 4.71 6.26 2.50
CA PRO A 115 3.26 6.45 2.53
C PRO A 115 2.84 7.84 3.04
N LYS A 116 3.64 8.50 3.89
CA LYS A 116 3.37 9.87 4.33
C LYS A 116 3.56 10.89 3.21
N HIS A 117 4.58 10.68 2.38
CA HIS A 117 4.83 11.52 1.21
C HIS A 117 3.78 11.32 0.13
N LEU A 118 3.37 10.07 -0.13
CA LEU A 118 2.24 9.80 -1.02
C LEU A 118 0.96 10.46 -0.51
N ALA A 119 0.72 10.42 0.81
CA ALA A 119 -0.41 11.12 1.42
C ALA A 119 -0.32 12.64 1.23
N SER A 120 0.87 13.25 1.37
CA SER A 120 1.02 14.69 1.12
C SER A 120 0.72 15.05 -0.33
N ILE A 121 1.22 14.27 -1.31
CA ILE A 121 0.93 14.51 -2.73
C ILE A 121 -0.57 14.39 -3.02
N VAL A 122 -1.20 13.34 -2.51
CA VAL A 122 -2.60 13.02 -2.86
C VAL A 122 -3.57 13.98 -2.19
N VAL A 123 -3.28 14.44 -0.98
CA VAL A 123 -4.07 15.47 -0.29
C VAL A 123 -3.88 16.86 -0.92
N ASP A 124 -2.64 17.21 -1.31
CA ASP A 124 -2.32 18.46 -2.00
C ASP A 124 -2.97 18.54 -3.39
N ARG A 125 -3.00 17.41 -4.11
CA ARG A 125 -3.65 17.31 -5.43
C ARG A 125 -5.14 17.00 -5.38
N HIS A 126 -5.70 16.79 -4.20
CA HIS A 126 -7.11 16.54 -4.05
C HIS A 126 -7.88 17.76 -4.55
N ARG A 127 -8.79 17.56 -5.49
CA ARG A 127 -9.71 18.60 -5.96
C ARG A 127 -11.12 18.08 -5.77
N TYR A 128 -12.00 18.92 -5.26
CA TYR A 128 -13.41 18.58 -5.13
C TYR A 128 -14.05 18.49 -6.53
N CYS A 129 -14.10 17.29 -7.09
CA CYS A 129 -14.83 17.01 -8.32
C CYS A 129 -16.33 17.28 -8.09
N GLY A 130 -16.88 18.36 -8.66
CA GLY A 130 -18.33 18.61 -8.69
C GLY A 130 -18.77 20.03 -8.42
N THR A 131 -17.88 20.89 -7.90
CA THR A 131 -18.14 22.32 -7.84
C THR A 131 -17.42 23.01 -9.00
N PRO A 132 -18.10 23.84 -9.81
CA PRO A 132 -17.47 24.63 -10.87
C PRO A 132 -16.56 25.75 -10.33
N LEU A 133 -16.31 25.77 -9.01
CA LEU A 133 -15.50 26.78 -8.35
C LEU A 133 -14.04 26.33 -8.37
N PRO A 134 -13.13 27.08 -9.01
CA PRO A 134 -11.70 26.79 -9.05
C PRO A 134 -10.97 26.97 -7.72
N MET A 135 -11.68 27.09 -6.58
CA MET A 135 -11.12 27.54 -5.30
C MET A 135 -10.92 26.46 -4.23
N LEU A 136 -11.42 25.24 -4.41
CA LEU A 136 -11.14 24.13 -3.49
C LEU A 136 -9.93 23.33 -3.99
N ASP A 137 -8.79 24.02 -4.01
CA ASP A 137 -7.48 23.39 -4.17
C ASP A 137 -7.19 22.52 -2.93
N GLY A 138 -6.44 21.43 -3.13
CA GLY A 138 -6.12 20.49 -2.06
C GLY A 138 -5.31 21.16 -0.94
N ILE A 139 -5.17 20.46 0.18
CA ILE A 139 -4.47 21.04 1.34
C ILE A 139 -2.96 20.98 1.08
N PRO A 140 -2.24 22.12 1.00
CA PRO A 140 -0.82 22.13 0.70
C PRO A 140 -0.03 21.22 1.65
N SER A 141 1.03 20.57 1.13
CA SER A 141 1.85 19.66 1.93
C SER A 141 2.47 20.33 3.16
N GLU A 142 2.67 21.65 3.11
CA GLU A 142 3.29 22.46 4.16
C GLU A 142 2.30 22.95 5.25
N ASP A 143 0.99 22.82 5.03
CA ASP A 143 -0.04 23.33 5.94
C ASP A 143 -0.36 22.33 7.06
N GLU A 144 -0.23 22.71 8.33
CA GLU A 144 -0.46 21.83 9.49
C GLU A 144 -1.90 21.28 9.57
N VAL A 145 -2.88 22.01 9.00
CA VAL A 145 -4.30 21.61 8.97
C VAL A 145 -4.47 20.23 8.34
N GLY A 146 -3.65 19.91 7.35
CA GLY A 146 -3.71 18.64 6.64
C GLY A 146 -3.05 17.46 7.37
N ASP A 147 -2.44 17.65 8.55
CA ASP A 147 -1.66 16.58 9.18
C ASP A 147 -2.52 15.41 9.66
N ASP A 148 -3.74 15.68 10.11
CA ASP A 148 -4.68 14.64 10.56
C ASP A 148 -5.13 13.76 9.38
N ILE A 149 -5.65 14.38 8.32
CA ILE A 149 -6.08 13.69 7.10
C ILE A 149 -4.92 12.96 6.43
N ARG A 150 -3.73 13.56 6.34
CA ARG A 150 -2.53 12.90 5.78
C ARG A 150 -2.10 11.69 6.61
N ARG A 151 -2.30 11.71 7.94
CA ARG A 151 -2.03 10.54 8.80
C ARG A 151 -2.95 9.37 8.44
N HIS A 152 -4.25 9.63 8.27
CA HIS A 152 -5.22 8.62 7.85
C HIS A 152 -4.92 8.09 6.46
N VAL A 153 -4.63 8.98 5.49
CA VAL A 153 -4.28 8.58 4.12
C VAL A 153 -3.00 7.75 4.08
N ALA A 154 -1.96 8.14 4.84
CA ALA A 154 -0.73 7.39 4.94
C ALA A 154 -0.94 5.99 5.55
N HIS A 155 -1.83 5.87 6.54
CA HIS A 155 -2.20 4.57 7.08
C HIS A 155 -2.95 3.72 6.04
N GLY A 156 -3.87 4.31 5.28
CA GLY A 156 -4.52 3.66 4.15
C GLY A 156 -3.54 3.11 3.10
N PHE A 157 -2.50 3.87 2.75
CA PHE A 157 -1.44 3.39 1.84
C PHE A 157 -0.68 2.17 2.40
N ARG A 158 -0.43 2.12 3.72
CA ARG A 158 0.19 0.94 4.34
C ARG A 158 -0.72 -0.29 4.27
N ILE A 159 -2.02 -0.09 4.41
CA ILE A 159 -3.01 -1.17 4.26
C ILE A 159 -3.02 -1.65 2.82
N LEU A 160 -3.02 -0.74 1.84
CA LEU A 160 -2.95 -1.08 0.42
C LEU A 160 -1.68 -1.88 0.10
N GLU A 161 -0.52 -1.48 0.64
CA GLU A 161 0.72 -2.23 0.47
C GLU A 161 0.65 -3.62 1.08
N ALA A 162 0.05 -3.77 2.27
CA ALA A 162 -0.16 -5.09 2.89
C ALA A 162 -1.05 -6.01 2.03
N LEU A 163 -2.09 -5.45 1.39
CA LEU A 163 -2.95 -6.19 0.47
C LEU A 163 -2.20 -6.61 -0.81
N SER A 164 -1.34 -5.74 -1.34
CA SER A 164 -0.48 -6.04 -2.49
C SER A 164 0.54 -7.12 -2.19
N LEU A 165 1.19 -7.09 -1.02
CA LEU A 165 2.13 -8.14 -0.61
C LEU A 165 1.45 -9.51 -0.51
N ILE A 166 0.18 -9.56 -0.09
CA ILE A 166 -0.61 -10.81 -0.11
C ILE A 166 -0.83 -11.30 -1.55
N ALA A 167 -1.16 -10.40 -2.47
CA ALA A 167 -1.37 -10.76 -3.88
C ALA A 167 -0.07 -11.29 -4.52
N LYS A 168 1.05 -10.59 -4.32
CA LYS A 168 2.38 -10.99 -4.81
C LYS A 168 2.83 -12.33 -4.24
N ASP A 169 2.63 -12.58 -2.94
CA ASP A 169 2.95 -13.88 -2.32
C ASP A 169 2.16 -15.04 -2.94
N VAL A 170 0.90 -14.81 -3.33
CA VAL A 170 0.09 -15.81 -4.04
C VAL A 170 0.58 -16.01 -5.48
N GLU A 171 0.94 -14.94 -6.17
CA GLU A 171 1.44 -15.01 -7.55
C GLU A 171 2.77 -15.76 -7.64
N GLU A 172 3.68 -15.52 -6.70
CA GLU A 172 4.98 -16.20 -6.59
C GLU A 172 4.86 -17.65 -6.10
N THR A 173 3.70 -18.04 -5.54
CA THR A 173 3.49 -19.41 -5.06
C THR A 173 3.33 -20.37 -6.26
N PRO A 174 4.13 -21.44 -6.34
CA PRO A 174 3.99 -22.42 -7.42
C PRO A 174 2.64 -23.13 -7.33
N ASP A 175 2.07 -23.51 -8.48
CA ASP A 175 0.69 -24.00 -8.56
C ASP A 175 0.42 -25.22 -7.67
N SER A 176 1.43 -26.08 -7.51
CA SER A 176 1.40 -27.26 -6.64
C SER A 176 1.25 -26.93 -5.15
N LYS A 177 1.59 -25.70 -4.73
CA LYS A 177 1.57 -25.25 -3.33
C LYS A 177 0.44 -24.27 -3.01
N ILE A 178 -0.38 -23.87 -3.98
CA ILE A 178 -1.49 -22.91 -3.77
C ILE A 178 -2.42 -23.39 -2.63
N GLU A 179 -2.74 -24.68 -2.58
CA GLU A 179 -3.60 -25.27 -1.52
C GLU A 179 -2.99 -25.13 -0.11
N SER A 180 -1.66 -25.13 0.00
CA SER A 180 -0.97 -25.08 1.30
C SER A 180 -1.00 -23.70 1.96
N LYS A 181 -1.26 -22.63 1.19
CA LYS A 181 -1.33 -21.25 1.67
C LYS A 181 -2.67 -20.90 2.34
N LEU A 182 -3.69 -21.75 2.19
CA LEU A 182 -4.98 -21.52 2.84
C LEU A 182 -4.83 -21.54 4.38
N PRO A 183 -5.31 -20.51 5.11
CA PRO A 183 -5.21 -20.50 6.55
C PRO A 183 -5.88 -21.73 7.16
N LYS A 184 -5.19 -22.45 8.06
CA LYS A 184 -5.72 -23.66 8.72
C LYS A 184 -7.07 -23.40 9.42
N LYS A 185 -7.29 -22.18 9.92
CA LYS A 185 -8.55 -21.75 10.54
C LYS A 185 -9.68 -21.54 9.53
N CYS A 186 -9.35 -21.28 8.26
CA CYS A 186 -10.30 -21.17 7.15
C CYS A 186 -10.63 -22.53 6.52
N VAL A 187 -9.87 -23.58 6.84
CA VAL A 187 -10.29 -24.96 6.56
C VAL A 187 -11.40 -25.27 7.57
N PRO A 188 -12.66 -25.42 7.14
CA PRO A 188 -13.70 -25.83 8.05
C PRO A 188 -13.26 -27.13 8.73
N ARG A 189 -13.43 -27.22 10.05
CA ARG A 189 -13.36 -28.44 10.87
C ARG A 189 -14.36 -29.53 10.44
N ILE A 190 -14.75 -29.58 9.16
CA ILE A 190 -15.62 -30.59 8.54
C ILE A 190 -14.90 -31.95 8.44
N LEU A 191 -13.59 -32.01 8.76
CA LEU A 191 -12.91 -33.29 9.07
C LEU A 191 -13.02 -33.71 10.54
N ILE A 192 -13.64 -32.92 11.42
CA ILE A 192 -14.20 -33.50 12.65
C ILE A 192 -15.43 -34.29 12.18
N ARG A 193 -15.29 -35.62 12.20
CA ARG A 193 -16.26 -36.65 11.78
C ARG A 193 -17.71 -36.46 12.26
N ASN A 194 -17.97 -35.52 13.15
CA ASN A 194 -19.28 -35.25 13.74
C ASN A 194 -19.63 -33.77 13.56
N PRO A 195 -20.52 -33.38 12.62
CA PRO A 195 -21.09 -32.05 12.64
C PRO A 195 -21.78 -31.84 14.01
N PRO A 196 -21.63 -30.67 14.66
CA PRO A 196 -22.35 -30.38 15.89
C PRO A 196 -23.86 -30.53 15.62
N LYS A 197 -24.57 -31.22 16.53
CA LYS A 197 -26.01 -31.47 16.40
C LYS A 197 -26.70 -30.11 16.29
N LYS A 198 -27.68 -29.97 15.37
CA LYS A 198 -28.44 -28.73 15.11
C LYS A 198 -28.95 -28.02 16.39
N ARG A 199 -29.17 -28.77 17.48
CA ARG A 199 -29.61 -28.25 18.78
C ARG A 199 -28.60 -27.32 19.46
N ASP A 200 -27.29 -27.52 19.27
CA ASP A 200 -26.27 -26.68 19.93
C ASP A 200 -26.10 -25.31 19.25
N LEU A 201 -26.51 -25.18 17.99
CA LEU A 201 -26.44 -23.93 17.23
C LEU A 201 -27.60 -22.97 17.53
N MET A 202 -28.74 -23.45 18.05
CA MET A 202 -29.89 -22.60 18.35
C MET A 202 -29.74 -21.78 19.64
N HIS A 203 -28.85 -22.17 20.56
CA HIS A 203 -28.70 -21.47 21.84
C HIS A 203 -27.65 -20.36 21.86
N ARG A 204 -26.88 -20.16 20.77
CA ARG A 204 -26.06 -18.95 20.62
C ARG A 204 -26.93 -17.82 20.09
N ARG A 205 -27.43 -16.99 21.01
CA ARG A 205 -28.25 -15.78 20.71
C ARG A 205 -27.55 -14.76 19.81
N THR A 206 -26.24 -14.83 19.66
CA THR A 206 -25.50 -14.10 18.64
C THR A 206 -25.21 -15.03 17.47
N PRO A 207 -25.79 -14.80 16.28
CA PRO A 207 -25.36 -15.52 15.09
C PRO A 207 -23.84 -15.31 14.95
N PRO A 208 -23.04 -16.39 14.79
CA PRO A 208 -21.62 -16.21 14.50
C PRO A 208 -21.54 -15.29 13.28
N PRO A 209 -20.65 -14.27 13.26
CA PRO A 209 -20.58 -13.29 12.19
C PRO A 209 -20.54 -14.04 10.85
N ALA A 210 -21.67 -14.02 10.14
CA ALA A 210 -22.04 -15.11 9.23
C ALA A 210 -21.27 -15.10 7.88
N TRP A 211 -20.25 -14.26 7.72
CA TRP A 211 -19.91 -13.73 6.40
C TRP A 211 -18.53 -14.04 5.81
N PRO A 212 -17.47 -14.45 6.54
CA PRO A 212 -16.31 -15.03 5.85
C PRO A 212 -16.68 -16.39 5.21
N ASN A 213 -17.58 -17.13 5.86
CA ASN A 213 -17.83 -18.53 5.56
C ASN A 213 -18.46 -18.76 4.17
N ARG A 214 -19.25 -17.83 3.62
CA ARG A 214 -19.91 -18.06 2.32
C ARG A 214 -18.92 -18.08 1.17
N MET A 215 -17.99 -17.12 1.13
CA MET A 215 -16.97 -17.06 0.09
C MET A 215 -15.89 -18.11 0.30
N PHE A 216 -15.41 -18.33 1.53
CA PHE A 216 -14.51 -19.46 1.79
C PHE A 216 -15.14 -20.81 1.40
N ARG A 217 -16.47 -20.99 1.58
CA ARG A 217 -17.17 -22.19 1.10
C ARG A 217 -17.33 -22.21 -0.42
N LYS A 218 -17.57 -21.07 -1.07
CA LYS A 218 -17.67 -20.97 -2.54
C LYS A 218 -16.32 -21.25 -3.18
N THR A 219 -15.27 -20.56 -2.74
CA THR A 219 -13.87 -20.80 -3.11
C THR A 219 -13.45 -22.23 -2.81
N LYS A 220 -13.74 -22.78 -1.62
CA LYS A 220 -13.41 -24.18 -1.34
C LYS A 220 -14.17 -25.15 -2.26
N ARG A 221 -15.49 -25.02 -2.42
CA ARG A 221 -16.22 -25.87 -3.37
C ARG A 221 -15.64 -25.73 -4.79
N ALA A 222 -15.31 -24.50 -5.16
CA ALA A 222 -14.61 -24.14 -6.37
C ALA A 222 -13.07 -24.33 -6.33
N LEU A 223 -12.52 -25.07 -5.37
CA LEU A 223 -11.15 -25.60 -5.45
C LEU A 223 -11.20 -27.12 -5.51
N TRP A 224 -12.23 -27.71 -4.88
CA TRP A 224 -12.41 -29.15 -4.79
C TRP A 224 -13.14 -29.75 -6.00
N SER A 225 -14.05 -29.02 -6.66
CA SER A 225 -14.69 -29.50 -7.89
C SER A 225 -13.74 -29.60 -9.09
N TRP A 226 -12.49 -29.15 -8.95
CA TRP A 226 -11.53 -28.94 -10.04
C TRP A 226 -10.46 -30.03 -10.14
N ARG A 227 -10.53 -31.06 -9.30
CA ARG A 227 -9.74 -32.30 -9.45
C ARG A 227 -10.33 -33.25 -10.50
N ARG A 228 -11.27 -32.78 -11.34
CA ARG A 228 -11.93 -33.63 -12.34
C ARG A 228 -10.99 -33.86 -13.54
N PRO A 229 -10.65 -35.12 -13.90
CA PRO A 229 -9.55 -35.42 -14.82
C PRO A 229 -9.74 -35.10 -16.32
N GLN A 230 -10.74 -34.35 -16.78
CA GLN A 230 -11.01 -34.21 -18.22
C GLN A 230 -11.45 -32.80 -18.64
N GLU A 231 -10.51 -31.86 -18.61
CA GLU A 231 -10.72 -30.53 -19.17
C GLU A 231 -9.63 -30.17 -20.19
N THR A 232 -10.02 -29.45 -21.25
CA THR A 232 -9.11 -28.91 -22.27
C THR A 232 -8.06 -28.00 -21.62
N ALA A 233 -6.89 -27.86 -22.25
CA ALA A 233 -5.79 -27.04 -21.71
C ALA A 233 -6.21 -25.58 -21.39
N GLU A 234 -7.09 -24.99 -22.20
CA GLU A 234 -7.65 -23.66 -21.97
C GLU A 234 -8.50 -23.58 -20.69
N LYS A 235 -9.36 -24.59 -20.47
CA LYS A 235 -10.17 -24.68 -19.24
C LYS A 235 -9.28 -24.85 -18.02
N GLN A 236 -8.21 -25.66 -18.12
CA GLN A 236 -7.22 -25.79 -17.05
C GLN A 236 -6.51 -24.47 -16.74
N ARG A 237 -6.10 -23.71 -17.77
CA ARG A 237 -5.51 -22.37 -17.60
C ARG A 237 -6.47 -21.41 -16.91
N LYS A 238 -7.74 -21.37 -17.35
CA LYS A 238 -8.78 -20.52 -16.75
C LYS A 238 -9.08 -20.92 -15.30
N ALA A 239 -9.16 -22.21 -15.02
CA ALA A 239 -9.32 -22.77 -13.68
C ALA A 239 -8.18 -22.34 -12.75
N LEU A 240 -6.94 -22.38 -13.26
CA LEU A 240 -5.77 -21.97 -12.50
C LEU A 240 -5.79 -20.47 -12.17
N LEU A 241 -6.14 -19.63 -13.14
CA LEU A 241 -6.30 -18.17 -12.94
C LEU A 241 -7.38 -17.88 -11.90
N GLN A 242 -8.55 -18.51 -12.02
CA GLN A 242 -9.63 -18.39 -11.02
C GLN A 242 -9.14 -18.79 -9.63
N ARG A 243 -8.41 -19.92 -9.54
CA ARG A 243 -7.88 -20.44 -8.28
C ARG A 243 -6.89 -19.48 -7.61
N ARG A 244 -5.99 -18.87 -8.38
CA ARG A 244 -5.04 -17.88 -7.87
C ARG A 244 -5.77 -16.63 -7.39
N GLN A 245 -6.75 -16.14 -8.16
CA GLN A 245 -7.53 -14.97 -7.77
C GLN A 245 -8.37 -15.24 -6.52
N ASP A 246 -9.05 -16.38 -6.46
CA ASP A 246 -9.85 -16.80 -5.32
C ASP A 246 -9.01 -16.90 -4.04
N LEU A 247 -7.79 -17.46 -4.13
CA LEU A 247 -6.88 -17.53 -2.99
C LEU A 247 -6.45 -16.12 -2.55
N THR A 248 -6.08 -15.26 -3.50
CA THR A 248 -5.69 -13.87 -3.24
C THR A 248 -6.78 -13.11 -2.50
N THR A 249 -7.99 -13.11 -3.07
CA THR A 249 -9.18 -12.49 -2.46
C THR A 249 -9.46 -13.07 -1.08
N ALA A 250 -9.39 -14.40 -0.91
CA ALA A 250 -9.63 -15.05 0.37
C ALA A 250 -8.60 -14.63 1.45
N LEU A 251 -7.32 -14.54 1.10
CA LEU A 251 -6.26 -14.11 2.04
C LEU A 251 -6.37 -12.62 2.38
N GLN A 252 -6.68 -11.77 1.40
CA GLN A 252 -6.93 -10.34 1.62
C GLN A 252 -8.15 -10.12 2.52
N CYS A 253 -9.28 -10.77 2.25
CA CYS A 253 -10.45 -10.73 3.14
C CYS A 253 -10.13 -11.25 4.54
N HIS A 254 -9.34 -12.32 4.67
CA HIS A 254 -8.89 -12.81 5.97
C HIS A 254 -8.05 -11.78 6.73
N TYR A 255 -7.14 -11.07 6.05
CA TYR A 255 -6.38 -9.97 6.64
C TYR A 255 -7.32 -8.85 7.13
N ILE A 256 -8.27 -8.42 6.30
CA ILE A 256 -9.23 -7.36 6.66
C ILE A 256 -10.04 -7.76 7.91
N TYR A 257 -10.56 -8.98 7.98
CA TYR A 257 -11.38 -9.40 9.14
C TYR A 257 -10.57 -9.63 10.42
N ASN A 258 -9.38 -10.23 10.32
CA ASN A 258 -8.66 -10.73 11.51
C ASN A 258 -7.54 -9.81 11.97
N LYS A 259 -7.06 -8.90 11.12
CA LYS A 259 -5.90 -8.05 11.40
C LYS A 259 -6.23 -6.57 11.32
N LEU A 260 -7.16 -6.17 10.45
CA LEU A 260 -7.51 -4.76 10.30
C LEU A 260 -8.56 -4.33 11.35
N THR A 261 -8.30 -3.22 12.03
CA THR A 261 -9.30 -2.61 12.93
C THR A 261 -10.36 -1.87 12.11
N PRO A 262 -11.55 -1.61 12.67
CA PRO A 262 -12.56 -0.79 11.99
C PRO A 262 -12.05 0.60 11.60
N GLU A 263 -11.22 1.23 12.44
CA GLU A 263 -10.56 2.52 12.16
C GLU A 263 -9.57 2.38 11.00
N GLY A 264 -8.80 1.29 10.94
CA GLY A 264 -7.91 1.03 9.80
C GLY A 264 -8.69 0.88 8.50
N ALA A 265 -9.85 0.22 8.52
CA ALA A 265 -10.70 0.12 7.33
C ALA A 265 -11.23 1.50 6.89
N ARG A 266 -11.57 2.36 7.86
CA ARG A 266 -11.95 3.76 7.60
C ARG A 266 -10.81 4.58 7.01
N ASP A 267 -9.59 4.40 7.50
CA ASP A 267 -8.40 5.07 6.97
C ASP A 267 -8.11 4.64 5.53
N PHE A 268 -8.34 3.36 5.21
CA PHE A 268 -8.26 2.86 3.84
C PHE A 268 -9.30 3.52 2.94
N ASP A 269 -10.56 3.64 3.37
CA ASP A 269 -11.62 4.28 2.57
C ASP A 269 -11.35 5.77 2.35
N ALA A 270 -10.84 6.48 3.35
CA ALA A 270 -10.40 7.87 3.22
C ALA A 270 -9.25 8.00 2.20
N MET A 271 -8.21 7.15 2.31
CA MET A 271 -7.14 7.08 1.33
C MET A 271 -7.68 6.83 -0.07
N TRP A 272 -8.53 5.82 -0.23
CA TRP A 272 -9.08 5.42 -1.53
C TRP A 272 -9.89 6.56 -2.18
N THR A 273 -10.71 7.24 -1.38
CA THR A 273 -11.53 8.37 -1.84
C THR A 273 -10.67 9.53 -2.32
N ILE A 274 -9.66 9.92 -1.55
CA ILE A 274 -8.80 11.06 -1.89
C ILE A 274 -7.89 10.71 -3.07
N LEU A 275 -7.33 9.50 -3.09
CA LEU A 275 -6.55 8.95 -4.21
C LEU A 275 -7.35 9.03 -5.51
N ARG A 276 -8.58 8.53 -5.49
CA ARG A 276 -9.50 8.58 -6.63
C ARG A 276 -9.68 10.02 -7.14
N MET A 277 -10.00 10.96 -6.26
CA MET A 277 -10.23 12.36 -6.64
C MET A 277 -8.97 13.03 -7.21
N ALA A 278 -7.81 12.80 -6.59
CA ALA A 278 -6.53 13.36 -7.04
C ALA A 278 -6.17 12.91 -8.47
N PHE A 279 -6.67 11.75 -8.92
CA PHE A 279 -6.36 11.18 -10.22
C PHE A 279 -7.51 11.22 -11.24
N GLN A 280 -8.72 11.65 -10.84
CA GLN A 280 -9.85 11.84 -11.75
C GLN A 280 -9.69 13.08 -12.66
N HIS A 281 -9.15 14.20 -12.14
CA HIS A 281 -9.12 15.48 -12.87
C HIS A 281 -8.26 15.50 -14.14
N ARG A 282 -7.20 14.69 -14.22
CA ARG A 282 -6.37 14.62 -15.44
C ARG A 282 -7.10 14.04 -16.65
N ARG A 283 -8.28 13.43 -16.46
CA ARG A 283 -9.01 12.72 -17.50
C ARG A 283 -10.14 13.54 -18.14
N TYR A 284 -10.73 14.47 -17.40
CA TYR A 284 -11.85 15.27 -17.91
C TYR A 284 -11.46 16.22 -19.06
N PHE A 285 -10.18 16.54 -19.22
CA PHE A 285 -9.76 17.61 -20.14
C PHE A 285 -8.88 17.19 -21.32
N THR A 286 -8.44 15.92 -21.45
CA THR A 286 -7.35 15.66 -22.44
C THR A 286 -7.43 14.40 -23.29
N LEU A 287 -8.38 13.48 -23.13
CA LEU A 287 -8.37 12.27 -23.96
C LEU A 287 -9.76 11.86 -24.44
N GLY A 288 -10.04 12.14 -25.72
CA GLY A 288 -11.07 11.50 -26.53
C GLY A 288 -10.75 10.03 -26.83
N THR A 289 -10.31 9.26 -25.84
CA THR A 289 -10.09 7.81 -25.99
C THR A 289 -11.38 7.08 -25.68
N GLU A 290 -12.09 6.68 -26.74
CA GLU A 290 -13.39 6.01 -26.71
C GLU A 290 -13.39 4.55 -26.20
N THR A 291 -12.25 3.95 -25.85
CA THR A 291 -12.11 2.48 -26.04
C THR A 291 -11.82 1.64 -24.81
N LEU A 292 -12.06 2.14 -23.61
CA LEU A 292 -11.82 1.35 -22.42
C LEU A 292 -13.13 1.09 -21.67
N ASP A 293 -13.48 -0.20 -21.57
CA ASP A 293 -14.61 -0.73 -20.81
C ASP A 293 -14.31 -0.63 -19.29
N TRP A 294 -14.35 0.60 -18.78
CA TRP A 294 -14.13 1.00 -17.38
C TRP A 294 -15.38 0.82 -16.51
N CYS A 295 -16.37 0.05 -16.97
CA CYS A 295 -17.80 0.05 -16.60
C CYS A 295 -18.63 0.99 -17.49
N LYS A 296 -19.96 0.81 -17.41
CA LYS A 296 -20.97 1.41 -18.30
C LYS A 296 -20.68 2.90 -18.60
N PRO A 297 -20.89 3.37 -19.85
CA PRO A 297 -20.53 4.73 -20.30
C PRO A 297 -21.12 5.87 -19.45
N ASP A 298 -22.21 5.62 -18.72
CA ASP A 298 -22.82 6.57 -17.79
C ASP A 298 -22.06 6.75 -16.46
N ARG A 299 -21.08 5.89 -16.15
CA ARG A 299 -20.27 5.95 -14.93
C ARG A 299 -18.81 6.21 -15.28
N ARG A 300 -18.48 7.48 -15.51
CA ARG A 300 -17.12 7.97 -15.88
C ARG A 300 -16.08 7.87 -14.75
N ASP A 301 -16.39 7.19 -13.65
CA ASP A 301 -15.49 7.05 -12.51
C ASP A 301 -14.65 5.76 -12.59
N VAL A 302 -13.36 5.96 -12.88
CA VAL A 302 -12.33 4.93 -13.06
C VAL A 302 -12.20 3.98 -11.86
N PHE A 303 -12.57 4.44 -10.67
CA PHE A 303 -12.42 3.72 -9.41
C PHE A 303 -13.75 3.21 -8.84
N PHE A 304 -14.84 3.28 -9.60
CA PHE A 304 -16.13 2.82 -9.11
C PHE A 304 -16.16 1.29 -8.96
N GLY A 305 -16.48 0.83 -7.74
CA GLY A 305 -16.88 -0.54 -7.38
C GLY A 305 -16.12 -1.69 -8.05
N ASP A 306 -16.58 -2.08 -9.23
CA ASP A 306 -16.22 -3.26 -10.02
C ASP A 306 -15.22 -3.01 -11.15
N SER A 307 -14.61 -1.81 -11.20
CA SER A 307 -13.56 -1.49 -12.17
C SER A 307 -12.35 -2.44 -12.04
N TRP A 308 -11.83 -2.90 -13.19
CA TRP A 308 -10.61 -3.71 -13.22
C TRP A 308 -9.39 -2.98 -12.65
N VAL A 309 -9.37 -1.65 -12.72
CA VAL A 309 -8.25 -0.89 -12.14
C VAL A 309 -8.26 -0.90 -10.62
N ASN A 310 -9.39 -1.12 -9.97
CA ASN A 310 -9.40 -1.38 -8.54
C ASN A 310 -8.57 -2.63 -8.22
N TRP A 311 -8.74 -3.69 -9.02
CA TRP A 311 -7.90 -4.89 -8.92
C TRP A 311 -6.43 -4.58 -9.15
N PHE A 312 -6.09 -3.88 -10.23
CA PHE A 312 -4.70 -3.54 -10.54
C PHE A 312 -4.03 -2.77 -9.40
N VAL A 313 -4.74 -1.80 -8.80
CA VAL A 313 -4.21 -1.01 -7.68
C VAL A 313 -4.02 -1.88 -6.42
N PHE A 314 -4.92 -2.83 -6.15
CA PHE A 314 -4.73 -3.79 -5.05
C PHE A 314 -3.52 -4.71 -5.28
N GLU A 315 -3.31 -5.17 -6.51
CA GLU A 315 -2.17 -6.01 -6.89
C GLU A 315 -0.85 -5.22 -6.79
N ALA A 316 -0.80 -4.01 -7.35
CA ALA A 316 0.42 -3.22 -7.47
C ALA A 316 0.84 -2.56 -6.14
N GLY A 317 -0.13 -2.12 -5.33
CA GLY A 317 0.11 -1.55 -4.00
C GLY A 317 0.48 -0.07 -3.99
N ALA A 318 1.02 0.39 -2.87
CA ALA A 318 1.53 1.77 -2.72
C ALA A 318 2.82 1.98 -3.53
N SER A 319 3.60 0.92 -3.72
CA SER A 319 4.84 0.94 -4.52
C SER A 319 4.65 1.42 -5.96
N PHE A 320 3.50 1.14 -6.59
CA PHE A 320 3.16 1.66 -7.91
C PHE A 320 3.11 3.19 -7.93
N TRP A 321 2.39 3.77 -6.96
CA TRP A 321 2.27 5.23 -6.86
C TRP A 321 3.62 5.88 -6.55
N TRP A 322 4.41 5.25 -5.68
CA TRP A 322 5.78 5.69 -5.39
C TRP A 322 6.65 5.75 -6.66
N LYS A 323 6.68 4.66 -7.43
CA LYS A 323 7.48 4.56 -8.65
C LYS A 323 7.07 5.58 -9.71
N HIS A 324 5.77 5.75 -9.95
CA HIS A 324 5.30 6.55 -11.08
C HIS A 324 5.08 8.03 -10.77
N TYR A 325 4.87 8.42 -9.51
CA TYR A 325 4.60 9.81 -9.16
C TYR A 325 5.78 10.52 -8.52
N TRP A 326 6.66 9.78 -7.85
CA TRP A 326 7.81 10.37 -7.17
C TRP A 326 9.13 10.15 -7.88
N LEU A 327 9.49 8.89 -8.17
CA LEU A 327 10.80 8.60 -8.75
C LEU A 327 11.01 9.29 -10.10
N LEU A 328 9.96 9.41 -10.92
CA LEU A 328 10.02 10.15 -12.19
C LEU A 328 10.24 11.65 -12.00
N LYS A 329 9.77 12.24 -10.88
CA LYS A 329 9.95 13.66 -10.59
C LYS A 329 11.37 13.95 -10.09
N ILE A 330 11.90 13.12 -9.19
CA ILE A 330 13.24 13.34 -8.63
C ILE A 330 14.35 13.00 -9.60
N ARG A 331 14.27 11.84 -10.26
CA ARG A 331 15.47 11.33 -10.92
C ARG A 331 15.84 12.13 -12.16
N HIS A 332 15.00 13.08 -12.63
CA HIS A 332 15.08 13.75 -13.94
C HIS A 332 15.32 12.78 -15.13
N ALA A 333 15.31 11.48 -14.85
CA ALA A 333 15.94 10.46 -15.64
C ALA A 333 14.81 9.74 -16.34
N ASP A 334 14.88 9.88 -17.65
CA ASP A 334 14.03 9.22 -18.62
C ASP A 334 12.62 9.83 -18.73
N ARG A 335 12.53 10.97 -19.43
CA ARG A 335 11.27 11.43 -20.06
C ARG A 335 10.59 10.34 -20.91
N LYS A 336 11.29 9.24 -21.22
CA LYS A 336 10.77 8.08 -21.96
C LYS A 336 10.12 7.02 -21.07
N ALA A 337 10.28 7.07 -19.74
CA ALA A 337 9.64 6.12 -18.86
C ALA A 337 8.11 6.22 -18.99
N PRO A 338 7.40 5.09 -19.13
CA PRO A 338 5.96 5.13 -19.29
C PRO A 338 5.32 5.76 -18.05
N SER A 339 4.38 6.69 -18.28
CA SER A 339 3.53 7.20 -17.21
C SER A 339 2.80 6.04 -16.52
N GLY A 340 2.40 6.23 -15.26
CA GLY A 340 1.61 5.21 -14.55
C GLY A 340 0.36 4.79 -15.33
N TRP A 341 -0.25 5.72 -16.08
CA TRP A 341 -1.36 5.42 -16.97
C TRP A 341 -1.00 4.54 -18.17
N GLN A 342 0.17 4.75 -18.78
CA GLN A 342 0.65 3.88 -19.85
C GLN A 342 0.96 2.47 -19.33
N GLU A 343 1.46 2.34 -18.10
CA GLU A 343 1.67 1.04 -17.46
C GLU A 343 0.33 0.32 -17.19
N ILE A 344 -0.67 1.03 -16.65
CA ILE A 344 -2.03 0.50 -16.46
C ILE A 344 -2.66 0.07 -17.79
N ASN A 345 -2.59 0.92 -18.83
CA ASN A 345 -3.16 0.61 -20.14
C ASN A 345 -2.46 -0.58 -20.77
N ARG A 346 -1.13 -0.66 -20.69
CA ARG A 346 -0.36 -1.80 -21.18
C ARG A 346 -0.78 -3.08 -20.46
N ALA A 347 -0.94 -3.03 -19.14
CA ALA A 347 -1.40 -4.17 -18.35
C ALA A 347 -2.83 -4.57 -18.74
N PHE A 348 -3.73 -3.61 -18.93
CA PHE A 348 -5.11 -3.85 -19.37
C PHE A 348 -5.15 -4.59 -20.72
N TYR A 349 -4.46 -4.08 -21.74
CA TYR A 349 -4.49 -4.68 -23.08
C TYR A 349 -3.75 -6.03 -23.16
N ALA A 350 -2.83 -6.30 -22.23
CA ALA A 350 -2.14 -7.59 -22.15
C ALA A 350 -3.02 -8.70 -21.51
N ARG A 351 -4.14 -8.35 -20.87
CA ARG A 351 -4.98 -9.30 -20.12
C ARG A 351 -6.13 -9.83 -20.98
N PRO A 352 -6.35 -11.16 -21.02
CA PRO A 352 -7.55 -11.73 -21.63
C PRO A 352 -8.83 -11.26 -20.92
N ARG A 353 -9.91 -11.03 -21.67
CA ARG A 353 -11.21 -10.60 -21.10
C ARG A 353 -11.71 -11.50 -19.98
N ASP A 354 -11.59 -12.81 -20.16
CA ASP A 354 -11.97 -13.80 -19.15
C ASP A 354 -11.20 -13.62 -17.84
N GLN A 355 -9.90 -13.33 -17.92
CA GLN A 355 -9.07 -13.08 -16.73
C GLN A 355 -9.52 -11.79 -16.03
N MET A 356 -9.81 -10.74 -16.79
CA MET A 356 -10.26 -9.48 -16.21
C MET A 356 -11.58 -9.60 -15.45
N VAL A 357 -12.53 -10.42 -15.93
CA VAL A 357 -13.81 -10.66 -15.23
C VAL A 357 -13.56 -11.30 -13.86
N ILE A 358 -12.64 -12.26 -13.81
CA ILE A 358 -12.23 -12.96 -12.58
C ILE A 358 -11.60 -11.97 -11.59
N GLU A 359 -10.66 -11.16 -12.08
CA GLU A 359 -9.94 -10.15 -11.32
C GLU A 359 -10.88 -9.05 -10.77
N ARG A 360 -11.78 -8.53 -11.60
CA ARG A 360 -12.83 -7.57 -11.20
C ARG A 360 -13.69 -8.11 -10.05
N ALA A 361 -14.17 -9.34 -10.17
CA ALA A 361 -14.98 -9.98 -9.14
C ALA A 361 -14.20 -10.12 -7.81
N GLY A 362 -12.92 -10.46 -7.89
CA GLY A 362 -12.04 -10.55 -6.73
C GLY A 362 -11.85 -9.20 -6.01
N ALA A 363 -11.61 -8.12 -6.75
CA ALA A 363 -11.46 -6.78 -6.19
C ALA A 363 -12.75 -6.21 -5.61
N ALA A 364 -13.89 -6.43 -6.28
CA ALA A 364 -15.21 -6.04 -5.79
C ALA A 364 -15.50 -6.67 -4.41
N GLU A 365 -15.14 -7.94 -4.22
CA GLU A 365 -15.31 -8.65 -2.95
C GLU A 365 -14.40 -8.10 -1.83
N VAL A 366 -13.14 -7.80 -2.15
CA VAL A 366 -12.20 -7.19 -1.19
C VAL A 366 -12.72 -5.83 -0.73
N TYR A 367 -13.20 -5.01 -1.67
CA TYR A 367 -13.76 -3.70 -1.38
C TYR A 367 -15.06 -3.79 -0.57
N ALA A 368 -15.96 -4.72 -0.91
CA ALA A 368 -17.17 -4.98 -0.13
C ALA A 368 -16.85 -5.44 1.30
N THR A 369 -15.82 -6.28 1.45
CA THR A 369 -15.31 -6.72 2.75
C THR A 369 -14.77 -5.56 3.58
N MET A 370 -14.04 -4.64 2.95
CA MET A 370 -13.54 -3.42 3.59
C MET A 370 -14.70 -2.55 4.09
N HIS A 371 -15.70 -2.27 3.25
CA HIS A 371 -16.89 -1.50 3.63
C HIS A 371 -17.68 -2.16 4.75
N HIS A 372 -17.80 -3.49 4.71
CA HIS A 372 -18.43 -4.23 5.81
C HIS A 372 -17.65 -4.04 7.12
N ARG A 373 -16.31 -4.08 7.09
CA ARG A 373 -15.47 -3.91 8.27
C ARG A 373 -15.63 -2.53 8.91
N MET A 374 -15.97 -1.52 8.13
CA MET A 374 -16.24 -0.16 8.58
C MET A 374 -17.64 0.05 9.19
N LYS A 375 -18.60 -0.88 8.99
CA LYS A 375 -19.98 -0.69 9.48
C LYS A 375 -19.98 -0.43 10.98
N GLY A 376 -20.59 0.67 11.40
CA GLY A 376 -20.66 1.12 12.79
C GLY A 376 -19.52 2.07 13.20
N VAL A 377 -18.62 2.43 12.29
CA VAL A 377 -17.65 3.52 12.49
C VAL A 377 -18.06 4.71 11.64
N ASP A 378 -18.06 5.90 12.23
CA ASP A 378 -18.26 7.14 11.49
C ASP A 378 -17.19 7.27 10.41
N ARG A 379 -17.61 7.56 9.17
CA ARG A 379 -16.68 7.85 8.08
C ARG A 379 -15.80 9.04 8.47
N ILE A 380 -14.53 9.04 8.05
CA ILE A 380 -13.73 10.27 8.13
C ILE A 380 -14.44 11.28 7.26
N ARG A 381 -15.13 12.21 7.92
CA ARG A 381 -15.74 13.36 7.27
C ARG A 381 -14.59 14.25 6.83
N LEU A 382 -14.45 14.43 5.52
CA LEU A 382 -13.66 15.52 5.00
C LEU A 382 -14.30 16.83 5.49
N PRO A 383 -13.52 17.83 5.91
CA PRO A 383 -14.08 19.14 6.27
C PRO A 383 -15.00 19.63 5.16
N SER A 384 -16.16 20.18 5.52
CA SER A 384 -16.98 20.91 4.55
C SER A 384 -16.20 22.14 4.06
N SER A 385 -16.60 22.70 2.91
CA SER A 385 -16.00 23.95 2.41
C SER A 385 -16.04 25.06 3.48
N GLU A 386 -17.17 25.18 4.18
CA GLU A 386 -17.35 26.16 5.27
C GLU A 386 -16.46 25.87 6.49
N GLU A 387 -16.31 24.59 6.87
CA GLU A 387 -15.40 24.18 7.95
C GLU A 387 -13.95 24.50 7.59
N TYR A 388 -13.55 24.22 6.35
CA TYR A 388 -12.21 24.51 5.86
C TYR A 388 -11.93 26.02 5.79
N GLU A 389 -12.86 26.79 5.23
CA GLU A 389 -12.77 28.25 5.23
C GLU A 389 -12.75 28.83 6.64
N GLY A 390 -13.54 28.27 7.57
CA GLY A 390 -13.53 28.66 8.97
C GLY A 390 -12.19 28.40 9.64
N MET A 391 -11.58 27.25 9.36
CA MET A 391 -10.23 26.91 9.81
C MET A 391 -9.18 27.87 9.23
N ILE A 392 -9.21 28.14 7.93
CA ILE A 392 -8.31 29.12 7.28
C ILE A 392 -8.50 30.51 7.91
N ARG A 393 -9.74 30.97 8.08
CA ARG A 393 -10.05 32.27 8.70
C ARG A 393 -9.55 32.33 10.14
N SER A 394 -9.64 31.24 10.90
CA SER A 394 -9.14 31.17 12.28
C SER A 394 -7.61 31.26 12.35
N LEU A 395 -6.91 30.68 11.36
CA LEU A 395 -5.45 30.76 11.23
C LEU A 395 -4.98 32.12 10.70
N GLN A 396 -5.84 32.83 9.97
CA GLN A 396 -5.58 34.17 9.42
C GLN A 396 -5.88 35.30 10.40
N ARG A 397 -6.55 35.03 11.53
CA ARG A 397 -7.08 36.08 12.41
C ARG A 397 -6.10 36.74 13.37
N ASP A 398 -4.80 36.38 13.40
CA ASP A 398 -3.72 37.17 14.05
C ASP A 398 -2.32 36.72 13.54
N PRO A 399 -1.29 37.58 13.28
CA PRO A 399 -1.18 39.06 13.39
C PRO A 399 -0.50 39.74 12.15
N PRO A 400 0.09 40.94 12.28
CA PRO A 400 -0.40 42.28 11.89
C PRO A 400 -0.14 42.70 10.43
N GLU A 401 -0.93 43.68 9.98
CA GLU A 401 -0.90 44.65 8.85
C GLU A 401 0.07 44.59 7.64
N ASP A 402 1.02 43.67 7.51
CA ASP A 402 2.11 43.84 6.51
C ASP A 402 2.35 42.65 5.56
N ARG A 403 1.29 42.02 5.04
CA ARG A 403 1.41 40.88 4.11
C ARG A 403 0.56 40.91 2.85
N LEU A 404 0.54 42.07 2.17
CA LEU A 404 0.23 42.14 0.73
C LEU A 404 1.27 41.43 -0.18
N LYS A 405 2.25 40.71 0.37
CA LYS A 405 3.31 40.00 -0.37
C LYS A 405 3.04 38.51 -0.66
N TYR A 406 1.93 37.91 -0.22
CA TYR A 406 1.70 36.46 -0.38
C TYR A 406 0.56 36.06 -1.33
N VAL A 407 -0.06 37.01 -2.04
CA VAL A 407 -1.22 36.73 -2.93
C VAL A 407 -0.83 36.56 -4.42
N CYS A 408 0.46 36.56 -4.78
CA CYS A 408 0.87 36.39 -6.19
C CYS A 408 2.01 35.38 -6.37
N ALA A 409 1.79 34.14 -5.91
CA ALA A 409 2.56 32.99 -6.41
C ALA A 409 1.61 31.82 -6.75
N SER A 410 0.50 32.13 -7.42
CA SER A 410 -0.08 31.23 -8.41
C SER A 410 0.72 31.39 -9.72
N MET A 411 0.83 30.30 -10.48
CA MET A 411 1.39 30.23 -11.84
C MET A 411 2.92 30.20 -11.96
N THR A 412 3.48 28.99 -11.94
CA THR A 412 4.39 28.62 -13.03
C THR A 412 4.15 27.17 -13.44
N LEU A 413 3.80 27.03 -14.72
CA LEU A 413 3.64 25.81 -15.49
C LEU A 413 4.81 24.84 -15.28
N TYR A 414 4.51 23.55 -15.10
CA TYR A 414 5.21 22.41 -15.72
C TYR A 414 4.28 21.20 -15.86
#